data_AF-A0A849EI48-F1
#
_entry.id   AF-A0A849EI48-F1
#
_cell.length_a   1.000
_cell.length_b   1.000
_cell.length_c   1.000
_cell.angle_alpha   90.00
_cell.angle_beta   90.00
_cell.angle_gamma   90.00
#
_symmetry.space_group_name_H-M   'P 1'
#
loop_
_entity.id
_entity.type
_entity.pdbx_description
1 polymer ?
#
loop_
_entity_poly.entity_id
_entity_poly.type
_entity_poly.pdbx_seq_one_letter_code
_entity_poly.pdbx_strand_id
1 'polypeptide(L)'
;VLTYMRKGNESENDLVIACNFTPVPRENYRMGVPRSGQYKEIFNTDAKKYGGSGSKNTIRKTAKKPWHGQKQSIEITIPPLGMVIFK
;
A
#
# COMPACT_ATOMS: atom_id res chain seq x y z
N VAL A 1 10.98 0.53 -5.83
CA VAL A 1 9.76 0.81 -5.04
C VAL A 1 10.21 1.04 -3.61
N LEU A 2 9.76 2.14 -2.98
CA LEU A 2 10.02 2.40 -1.57
C LEU A 2 8.75 2.12 -0.78
N THR A 3 8.85 1.43 0.35
CA THR A 3 7.74 1.23 1.28
C THR A 3 8.16 1.61 2.68
N TYR A 4 7.29 2.31 3.41
CA TYR A 4 7.57 2.72 4.79
C TYR A 4 6.27 2.82 5.61
N MET A 5 6.43 2.97 6.92
CA MET A 5 5.32 3.09 7.86
C MET A 5 5.39 4.44 8.56
N ARG A 6 4.23 5.04 8.79
CA ARG A 6 4.06 6.17 9.71
C ARG A 6 3.25 5.69 10.89
N LYS A 7 3.77 5.88 12.11
CA LYS A 7 3.10 5.42 13.32
C LYS A 7 2.23 6.52 13.92
N GLY A 8 1.02 6.14 14.32
CA GLY A 8 0.14 6.99 15.12
C GLY A 8 0.44 6.85 16.61
N ASN A 9 -0.26 7.63 17.45
CA ASN A 9 -0.23 7.44 18.90
C ASN A 9 -0.82 6.08 19.29
N GLU A 10 -1.84 5.65 18.54
CA GLU A 10 -2.46 4.33 18.68
C GLU A 10 -2.13 3.49 17.46
N SER A 11 -1.96 2.20 17.68
CA SER A 11 -1.52 1.27 16.63
C SER A 11 -2.49 1.25 15.45
N GLU A 12 -3.80 1.38 15.67
CA GLU A 12 -4.84 1.47 14.63
C GLU A 12 -4.71 2.68 13.69
N ASN A 13 -3.94 3.69 14.08
CA ASN A 13 -3.68 4.89 13.29
C ASN A 13 -2.38 4.80 12.48
N ASP A 14 -1.66 3.67 12.55
CA ASP A 14 -0.51 3.43 11.70
C ASP A 14 -0.91 3.39 10.22
N LEU A 15 -0.10 4.01 9.38
CA LEU A 15 -0.26 4.02 7.94
C LEU A 15 0.88 3.25 7.28
N VAL A 16 0.56 2.50 6.23
CA VAL A 16 1.54 1.81 5.38
C VAL A 16 1.52 2.44 4.00
N ILE A 17 2.69 2.86 3.53
CA ILE A 17 2.84 3.65 2.31
C ILE A 17 3.75 2.93 1.32
N ALA A 18 3.38 2.97 0.04
CA ALA A 18 4.19 2.47 -1.06
C ALA A 18 4.31 3.52 -2.17
N CYS A 19 5.54 3.74 -2.64
CA CYS A 19 5.88 4.70 -3.68
C CYS A 19 6.58 4.02 -4.86
N ASN A 20 6.09 4.28 -6.07
CA ASN A 20 6.70 3.86 -7.32
C ASN A 20 7.19 5.10 -8.09
N PHE A 21 8.52 5.24 -8.20
CA PHE A 21 9.16 6.34 -8.92
C PHE A 21 9.58 5.94 -10.35
N THR A 22 8.88 4.96 -10.94
CA THR A 22 9.08 4.53 -12.33
C THR A 22 7.74 4.51 -13.08
N PRO A 23 7.71 4.72 -14.40
CA PRO A 23 6.47 4.76 -15.20
C PRO A 23 5.83 3.38 -15.40
N VAL A 24 6.45 2.30 -14.92
CA VAL A 24 5.89 0.95 -15.03
C VAL A 24 5.08 0.63 -13.77
N PRO A 25 3.75 0.36 -13.88
CA PRO A 25 2.92 -0.06 -12.75
C PRO A 25 3.45 -1.34 -12.10
N ARG A 26 3.22 -1.51 -10.80
CA ARG A 26 3.62 -2.72 -10.05
C ARG A 26 2.38 -3.44 -9.57
N GLU A 27 1.92 -4.40 -10.36
CA GLU A 27 0.81 -5.28 -10.03
C GLU A 27 1.28 -6.40 -9.09
N ASN A 28 0.37 -6.90 -8.25
CA ASN A 28 0.62 -7.99 -7.30
C ASN A 28 1.87 -7.76 -6.42
N TYR A 29 2.20 -6.50 -6.14
CA TYR A 29 3.36 -6.14 -5.35
C TYR A 29 3.12 -6.53 -3.89
N ARG A 30 3.98 -7.40 -3.35
CA ARG A 30 3.88 -7.84 -1.97
C ARG A 30 4.54 -6.83 -1.03
N MET A 31 3.79 -6.39 -0.02
CA MET A 31 4.25 -5.45 0.99
C MET A 31 4.03 -6.04 2.38
N GLY A 32 5.10 -6.07 3.19
CA GLY A 32 5.02 -6.49 4.59
C GLY A 32 4.24 -5.48 5.43
N VAL A 33 3.37 -5.97 6.31
CA VAL A 33 2.53 -5.15 7.20
C VAL A 33 2.57 -5.68 8.64
N PRO A 34 2.46 -4.81 9.66
CA PRO A 34 2.74 -5.18 11.04
C PRO A 34 1.67 -6.06 11.68
N ARG A 35 0.42 -5.98 11.21
CA ARG A 35 -0.73 -6.62 11.84
C ARG A 35 -1.55 -7.37 10.81
N SER A 36 -2.21 -8.43 11.26
CA SER A 36 -3.22 -9.12 10.45
C SER A 36 -4.51 -8.30 10.41
N GLY A 37 -5.24 -8.37 9.30
CA GLY A 37 -6.52 -7.70 9.16
C GLY A 37 -6.83 -7.31 7.73
N GLN A 38 -7.49 -6.17 7.59
CA GLN A 38 -7.86 -5.57 6.32
C GLN A 38 -7.21 -4.20 6.23
N TYR A 39 -6.56 -3.94 5.10
CA TYR A 39 -5.95 -2.66 4.77
C TYR A 39 -6.76 -2.00 3.66
N LYS A 40 -7.26 -0.80 3.93
CA LYS A 40 -8.03 0.02 2.99
C LYS A 40 -7.11 1.08 2.40
N GLU A 41 -7.13 1.20 1.07
CA GLU A 41 -6.51 2.35 0.40
C GLU A 41 -7.28 3.62 0.79
N ILE A 42 -6.62 4.52 1.52
CA ILE A 42 -7.21 5.79 1.96
C ILE A 42 -6.78 6.96 1.10
N PHE A 43 -5.64 6.83 0.39
CA PHE A 43 -5.14 7.84 -0.52
C PHE A 43 -4.35 7.22 -1.66
N ASN A 44 -4.47 7.81 -2.83
CA ASN A 44 -3.82 7.36 -4.06
C ASN A 44 -3.61 8.57 -4.99
N THR A 45 -2.36 8.86 -5.31
CA THR A 45 -2.00 10.01 -6.16
C THR A 45 -2.42 9.82 -7.61
N ASP A 46 -2.63 8.57 -8.06
CA ASP A 46 -3.03 8.21 -9.42
C ASP A 46 -4.57 8.21 -9.61
N ALA A 47 -5.33 8.67 -8.62
CA ALA A 47 -6.78 8.80 -8.76
C ALA A 47 -7.14 9.80 -9.88
N LYS A 48 -8.20 9.50 -10.65
CA LYS A 48 -8.66 10.35 -11.78
C LYS A 48 -8.91 11.81 -11.39
N LYS A 49 -9.38 12.08 -10.16
CA LYS A 49 -9.59 13.45 -9.65
C LYS A 49 -8.31 14.29 -9.55
N TYR A 50 -7.14 13.65 -9.57
CA TYR A 50 -5.82 14.30 -9.60
C TYR A 50 -5.15 14.24 -10.97
N GLY A 51 -5.86 13.77 -12.01
CA GLY A 51 -5.33 13.61 -13.36
C GLY A 51 -4.55 12.30 -13.59
N GLY A 52 -4.59 11.36 -12.65
CA GLY A 52 -3.95 10.05 -12.80
C GLY A 52 -4.76 9.05 -13.64
N SER A 53 -4.18 7.87 -13.86
CA SER A 53 -4.75 6.80 -14.70
C SER A 53 -6.01 6.16 -14.10
N GLY A 54 -6.22 6.31 -12.79
CA GLY A 54 -7.37 5.79 -12.07
C GLY A 54 -7.17 4.39 -11.51
N SER A 55 -5.93 3.91 -11.38
CA SER A 55 -5.64 2.67 -10.67
C SER A 55 -6.14 2.76 -9.23
N LYS A 56 -6.72 1.67 -8.71
CA LYS A 56 -7.28 1.64 -7.35
C LYS A 56 -7.17 0.26 -6.75
N ASN A 57 -6.78 0.18 -5.48
CA ASN A 57 -6.90 -1.04 -4.71
C ASN A 57 -8.27 -1.15 -4.06
N THR A 58 -8.86 -2.34 -4.11
CA THR A 58 -9.92 -2.74 -3.18
C THR A 58 -9.32 -2.99 -1.80
N ILE A 59 -10.19 -3.25 -0.81
CA ILE A 59 -9.73 -3.67 0.52
C ILE A 59 -8.86 -4.91 0.39
N ARG A 60 -7.64 -4.87 0.95
CA ARG A 60 -6.68 -5.97 0.90
C ARG A 60 -6.66 -6.71 2.23
N LYS A 61 -6.87 -8.03 2.18
CA LYS A 61 -6.75 -8.91 3.34
C LYS A 61 -5.29 -9.33 3.50
N THR A 62 -4.81 -9.38 4.74
CA THR A 62 -3.47 -9.89 5.04
C THR A 62 -3.36 -11.39 4.82
N ALA A 63 -2.19 -11.83 4.39
CA ALA A 63 -1.78 -13.24 4.37
C ALA A 63 -0.66 -13.49 5.38
N LYS A 64 -0.66 -14.68 5.98
CA LYS A 64 0.45 -15.22 6.81
C LYS A 64 1.65 -15.60 5.94
N LYS A 65 2.17 -14.66 5.17
CA LYS A 65 3.33 -14.79 4.29
C LYS A 65 4.35 -13.73 4.70
N PRO A 66 5.46 -14.11 5.38
CA PRO A 66 6.45 -13.16 5.84
C PRO A 66 7.07 -12.37 4.68
N TRP A 67 7.22 -11.06 4.87
CA TRP A 67 7.79 -10.16 3.86
C TRP A 67 8.32 -8.88 4.51
N HIS A 68 9.41 -8.28 3.99
CA HIS A 68 10.03 -7.06 4.54
C HIS A 68 10.22 -7.09 6.09
N GLY A 69 10.59 -8.25 6.65
CA GLY A 69 10.76 -8.41 8.11
C GLY A 69 9.47 -8.44 8.94
N GLN A 70 8.30 -8.48 8.30
CA GLN A 70 6.99 -8.59 8.95
C GLN A 70 6.41 -10.00 8.82
N LYS A 71 5.59 -10.42 9.80
CA LYS A 71 4.92 -11.74 9.80
C LYS A 71 3.74 -11.81 8.81
N GLN A 72 3.15 -10.66 8.47
CA GLN A 72 2.00 -10.53 7.59
C GLN A 72 2.38 -9.72 6.34
N SER A 73 1.69 -9.96 5.24
CA SER A 73 1.81 -9.12 4.04
C SER A 73 0.48 -8.98 3.30
N ILE A 74 0.39 -7.94 2.48
CA ILE A 74 -0.69 -7.73 1.51
C ILE A 74 -0.12 -7.69 0.09
N GLU A 75 -0.95 -8.02 -0.90
CA GLU A 75 -0.66 -7.76 -2.30
C GLU A 75 -1.46 -6.55 -2.77
N ILE A 76 -0.76 -5.59 -3.37
CA ILE A 76 -1.31 -4.33 -3.83
C ILE A 76 -0.88 -4.06 -5.26
N THR A 77 -1.62 -3.20 -5.93
CA THR A 77 -1.18 -2.55 -7.17
C THR A 77 -0.62 -1.18 -6.79
N ILE A 78 0.60 -0.88 -7.21
CA ILE A 78 1.19 0.45 -7.08
C ILE A 78 1.16 1.12 -8.47
N PRO A 79 0.50 2.27 -8.62
CA PRO A 79 0.39 2.96 -9.90
C PRO A 79 1.75 3.40 -10.47
N PRO A 80 1.83 3.74 -11.77
CA PRO A 80 3.03 4.31 -12.35
C PRO A 80 3.29 5.71 -11.79
N LEU A 81 4.56 6.05 -11.51
CA LEU A 81 4.97 7.37 -10.97
C LEU A 81 4.07 7.88 -9.80
N GLY A 82 3.59 6.97 -8.94
CA GLY A 82 2.58 7.29 -7.95
C GLY A 82 2.80 6.65 -6.59
N MET A 83 1.96 7.05 -5.64
CA MET A 83 1.99 6.62 -4.24
C MET A 83 0.59 6.24 -3.76
N VAL A 84 0.54 5.18 -2.96
CA VAL A 84 -0.67 4.68 -2.30
C VAL A 84 -0.45 4.62 -0.79
N ILE A 85 -1.49 4.94 -0.02
CA ILE A 85 -1.49 4.92 1.44
C ILE A 85 -2.61 4.00 1.91
N PHE A 86 -2.26 3.06 2.78
CA PHE A 86 -3.17 2.12 3.40
C PHE A 86 -3.29 2.35 4.90
N LYS A 87 -4.50 2.15 5.41
CA LYS A 87 -4.82 2.05 6.83
C LYS A 87 -5.43 0.69 7.10
#